data_AF-A0A4Q3UPP4-F1
#
_entry.id   AF-A0A4Q3UPP4-F1
#
_cell.length_a   1.000
_cell.length_b   1.000
_cell.length_c   1.000
_cell.angle_alpha   90.00
_cell.angle_beta   90.00
_cell.angle_gamma   90.00
#
_symmetry.space_group_name_H-M   'P 1'
#
loop_
_entity.id
_entity.type
_entity.pdbx_description
1 polymer ?
#
loop_
_entity_poly.entity_id
_entity_poly.type
_entity_poly.pdbx_seq_one_letter_code
_entity_poly.pdbx_strand_id
1 'polypeptide(L)'
;NILWKKGVKILPRVFAEYAHSKTGIDIHPGASIGASFFIDHGTGVVIGESTIIGNHVKIYQGVTLGALSVDKFQAKSKRHPTIEDYVVIYSGATILGGETVIGANSVIGGNVWLTNSVLPQSIVYHKSEVTIRDKNPLPEVLNFVI
;
A
#
# COMPACT_ATOMS: atom_id res chain seq x y z
N ASN A 1 8.57 8.77 13.07
CA ASN A 1 9.22 7.51 13.54
C ASN A 1 10.47 7.75 14.42
N ILE A 2 10.46 8.72 15.35
CA ILE A 2 11.67 9.13 16.11
C ILE A 2 12.19 8.03 17.04
N LEU A 3 11.33 7.45 17.89
CA LEU A 3 11.72 6.42 18.86
C LEU A 3 12.30 5.17 18.18
N TRP A 4 11.69 4.76 17.06
CA TRP A 4 12.15 3.63 16.26
C TRP A 4 13.56 3.88 15.71
N LYS A 5 13.82 5.07 15.14
CA LYS A 5 15.15 5.47 14.65
C LYS A 5 16.22 5.54 15.74
N LYS A 6 15.84 5.78 17.00
CA LYS A 6 16.73 5.73 18.17
C LYS A 6 16.98 4.31 18.70
N GLY A 7 16.48 3.27 18.02
CA GLY A 7 16.67 1.87 18.40
C GLY A 7 15.72 1.38 19.49
N VAL A 8 14.72 2.18 19.90
CA VAL A 8 13.70 1.75 20.86
C VAL A 8 12.68 0.89 20.11
N LYS A 9 12.73 -0.43 20.28
CA LYS A 9 11.92 -1.36 19.48
C LYS A 9 10.50 -1.57 20.02
N ILE A 10 10.36 -1.79 21.33
CA ILE A 10 9.10 -2.26 21.92
C ILE A 10 8.11 -1.10 22.09
N LEU A 11 8.53 -0.03 22.77
CA LEU A 11 7.65 1.07 23.15
C LEU A 11 6.85 1.68 21.97
N PRO A 12 7.46 2.05 20.84
CA PRO A 12 6.68 2.60 19.73
C PRO A 12 5.74 1.56 19.09
N ARG A 13 6.07 0.25 19.13
CA ARG A 13 5.11 -0.77 18.67
C ARG A 13 3.92 -0.85 19.60
N VAL A 14 4.10 -0.77 20.92
CA VAL A 14 2.99 -0.72 21.89
C VAL A 14 2.06 0.47 21.59
N PHE A 15 2.60 1.65 21.28
CA PHE A 15 1.76 2.79 20.87
C PHE A 15 1.02 2.55 19.56
N ALA A 16 1.67 1.93 18.56
CA ALA A 16 1.03 1.57 17.30
C ALA A 16 -0.12 0.57 17.52
N GLU A 17 0.08 -0.47 18.33
CA GLU A 17 -0.97 -1.45 18.68
C GLU A 17 -2.13 -0.80 19.43
N TYR A 18 -1.84 0.10 20.37
CA TYR A 18 -2.88 0.84 21.06
C TYR A 18 -3.69 1.70 20.08
N ALA A 19 -3.04 2.46 19.21
CA ALA A 19 -3.70 3.26 18.17
C ALA A 19 -4.53 2.38 17.23
N HIS A 20 -3.98 1.24 16.80
CA HIS A 20 -4.69 0.25 16.00
C HIS A 20 -5.96 -0.23 16.69
N SER A 21 -5.89 -0.59 17.98
CA SER A 21 -7.07 -1.04 18.74
C SER A 21 -8.20 -0.01 18.84
N LYS A 22 -7.86 1.28 18.71
CA LYS A 22 -8.83 2.39 18.83
C LYS A 22 -9.35 2.88 17.48
N THR A 23 -8.54 2.77 16.43
CA THR A 23 -8.81 3.41 15.13
C THR A 23 -9.00 2.41 13.99
N GLY A 24 -8.57 1.16 14.16
CA GLY A 24 -8.49 0.16 13.09
C GLY A 24 -7.35 0.39 12.09
N ILE A 25 -6.44 1.33 12.35
CA ILE A 25 -5.29 1.67 11.50
C ILE A 25 -4.02 1.01 12.08
N ASP A 26 -3.43 0.02 11.39
CA ASP A 26 -2.07 -0.48 11.73
C ASP A 26 -1.03 0.30 10.94
N ILE A 27 -0.21 1.09 11.62
CA ILE A 27 0.98 1.69 11.03
C ILE A 27 2.19 1.20 11.81
N HIS A 28 3.05 0.43 11.15
CA HIS A 28 4.28 0.00 11.77
C HIS A 28 5.17 1.22 12.10
N PRO A 29 5.74 1.32 13.31
CA PRO A 29 6.51 2.51 13.72
C PRO A 29 7.75 2.84 12.90
N GLY A 30 8.23 1.85 12.15
CA GLY A 30 9.33 1.97 11.20
C GLY A 30 8.99 2.72 9.91
N ALA A 31 7.70 2.79 9.54
CA ALA A 31 7.27 3.44 8.32
C ALA A 31 7.72 4.90 8.29
N SER A 32 8.09 5.38 7.10
CA SER A 32 8.44 6.78 6.87
C SER A 32 7.30 7.44 6.11
N ILE A 33 6.77 8.54 6.66
CA ILE A 33 5.59 9.23 6.15
C ILE A 33 5.93 10.70 5.99
N GLY A 34 5.72 11.24 4.80
CA GLY A 34 5.91 12.65 4.46
C GLY A 34 4.85 13.57 5.07
N ALA A 35 4.92 14.85 4.70
CA ALA A 35 3.98 15.85 5.17
C ALA A 35 2.62 15.73 4.47
N SER A 36 1.56 16.24 5.12
CA SER A 36 0.21 16.30 4.53
C SER A 36 -0.36 14.94 4.13
N PHE A 37 -0.02 13.88 4.88
CA PHE A 37 -0.60 12.55 4.70
C PHE A 37 -2.02 12.49 5.27
N PHE A 38 -2.97 12.01 4.45
CA PHE A 38 -4.38 11.93 4.81
C PHE A 38 -4.88 10.50 4.74
N ILE A 39 -5.51 10.03 5.83
CA ILE A 39 -6.21 8.75 5.88
C ILE A 39 -7.69 9.06 6.01
N ASP A 40 -8.48 8.67 5.01
CA ASP A 40 -9.93 8.75 5.06
C ASP A 40 -10.51 7.41 5.49
N HIS A 41 -11.45 7.43 6.45
CA HIS A 41 -12.09 6.22 6.98
C HIS A 41 -11.12 5.10 7.41
N GLY A 42 -10.09 5.37 8.21
CA GLY A 42 -8.92 4.47 8.39
C GLY A 42 -9.11 3.00 8.82
N THR A 43 -10.32 2.50 9.08
CA THR A 43 -10.58 1.08 9.39
C THR A 43 -9.94 0.14 8.36
N GLY A 44 -9.12 -0.80 8.84
CA GLY A 44 -8.49 -1.82 8.00
C GLY A 44 -7.29 -1.33 7.19
N VAL A 45 -6.83 -0.10 7.40
CA VAL A 45 -5.56 0.37 6.82
C VAL A 45 -4.39 -0.36 7.48
N VAL A 46 -3.49 -0.89 6.66
CA VAL A 46 -2.26 -1.59 7.11
C VAL A 46 -1.05 -1.01 6.37
N ILE A 47 -0.09 -0.46 7.11
CA ILE A 47 1.15 0.13 6.58
C ILE A 47 2.35 -0.56 7.21
N GLY A 48 3.09 -1.31 6.39
CA GLY A 48 4.21 -2.12 6.88
C GLY A 48 5.50 -1.35 7.18
N GLU A 49 6.42 -2.02 7.87
CA GLU A 49 7.63 -1.46 8.50
C GLU A 49 8.51 -0.60 7.60
N SER A 50 8.78 -1.07 6.39
CA SER A 50 9.70 -0.42 5.46
C SER A 50 8.97 0.38 4.37
N THR A 51 7.71 0.70 4.61
CA THR A 51 6.95 1.58 3.71
C THR A 51 7.53 2.97 3.75
N ILE A 52 7.69 3.57 2.58
CA ILE A 52 8.05 4.98 2.42
C ILE A 52 6.86 5.65 1.73
N ILE A 53 6.29 6.67 2.37
CA ILE A 53 5.18 7.46 1.85
C ILE A 53 5.68 8.89 1.69
N GLY A 54 5.49 9.45 0.50
CA GLY A 54 5.82 10.82 0.14
C GLY A 54 4.87 11.84 0.76
N ASN A 55 4.91 13.06 0.23
CA ASN A 55 4.08 14.17 0.66
C ASN A 55 2.72 14.17 -0.04
N HIS A 56 1.70 14.73 0.62
CA HIS A 56 0.36 14.91 0.04
C HIS A 56 -0.30 13.61 -0.43
N VAL A 57 0.09 12.46 0.15
CA VAL A 57 -0.52 11.17 -0.15
C VAL A 57 -1.86 11.05 0.57
N LYS A 58 -2.85 10.50 -0.13
CA LYS A 58 -4.17 10.17 0.42
C LYS A 58 -4.42 8.67 0.31
N ILE A 59 -4.84 8.05 1.40
CA ILE A 59 -5.29 6.66 1.41
C ILE A 59 -6.68 6.53 2.06
N TYR A 60 -7.44 5.56 1.60
CA TYR A 60 -8.78 5.24 2.09
C TYR A 60 -8.78 3.95 2.94
N GLN A 61 -9.94 3.59 3.49
CA GLN A 61 -10.15 2.39 4.30
C GLN A 61 -9.68 1.10 3.61
N GLY A 62 -9.23 0.12 4.40
CA GLY A 62 -8.86 -1.21 3.88
C GLY A 62 -7.63 -1.25 2.97
N VAL A 63 -6.90 -0.14 2.79
CA VAL A 63 -5.66 -0.12 2.00
C VAL A 63 -4.56 -0.90 2.72
N THR A 64 -3.89 -1.80 2.00
CA THR A 64 -2.75 -2.56 2.51
C THR A 64 -1.47 -2.22 1.75
N LEU A 65 -0.45 -1.71 2.45
CA LEU A 65 0.91 -1.51 1.97
C LEU A 65 1.81 -2.58 2.60
N GLY A 66 1.85 -3.75 1.95
CA GLY A 66 2.34 -5.00 2.52
C GLY A 66 3.63 -5.51 1.88
N ALA A 67 4.08 -6.68 2.33
CA ALA A 67 5.23 -7.36 1.77
C ALA A 67 4.80 -8.57 0.94
N LEU A 68 5.54 -8.85 -0.14
CA LEU A 68 5.51 -10.17 -0.76
C LEU A 68 6.24 -11.16 0.15
N SER A 69 5.98 -12.46 -0.02
CA SER A 69 6.74 -13.50 0.66
C SER A 69 8.22 -13.38 0.25
N VAL A 70 9.04 -12.86 1.14
CA VAL A 70 10.50 -12.73 0.96
C VAL A 70 11.20 -13.88 1.67
N ASP A 71 12.29 -14.37 1.10
CA ASP A 71 13.18 -15.30 1.78
C ASP A 71 13.60 -14.75 3.15
N LYS A 72 13.71 -15.61 4.16
CA LYS A 72 14.04 -15.20 5.55
C LYS A 72 15.30 -14.34 5.65
N PHE A 73 16.25 -14.52 4.73
CA PHE A 73 17.48 -13.74 4.66
C PHE A 73 17.25 -12.29 4.19
N GLN A 74 16.22 -12.05 3.39
CA GLN A 74 15.79 -10.71 2.94
C GLN A 74 14.71 -10.12 3.84
N ALA A 75 14.24 -10.83 4.88
CA ALA A 75 13.23 -10.31 5.80
C ALA A 75 13.68 -9.01 6.51
N LYS A 76 14.99 -8.74 6.61
CA LYS A 76 15.54 -7.51 7.20
C LYS A 76 15.72 -6.35 6.20
N SER A 77 15.44 -6.53 4.90
CA SER A 77 15.59 -5.47 3.88
C SER A 77 14.28 -4.72 3.61
N LYS A 78 14.32 -3.73 2.71
CA LYS A 78 13.14 -3.07 2.15
C LYS A 78 12.23 -4.14 1.54
N ARG A 79 10.98 -4.22 2.03
CA ARG A 79 10.03 -5.29 1.66
C ARG A 79 8.59 -4.83 1.48
N HIS A 80 8.31 -3.57 1.81
CA HIS A 80 7.02 -2.90 1.61
C HIS A 80 7.17 -1.83 0.53
N PRO A 81 6.09 -1.35 -0.10
CA PRO A 81 6.18 -0.45 -1.25
C PRO A 81 6.70 0.96 -0.89
N THR A 82 7.00 1.73 -1.92
CA THR A 82 7.21 3.18 -1.87
C THR A 82 6.05 3.86 -2.58
N ILE A 83 5.43 4.84 -1.92
CA ILE A 83 4.36 5.67 -2.45
C ILE A 83 4.90 7.07 -2.62
N GLU A 84 5.03 7.56 -3.85
CA GLU A 84 5.56 8.89 -4.12
C GLU A 84 4.53 10.00 -3.85
N ASP A 85 4.93 11.25 -4.06
CA ASP A 85 4.16 12.42 -3.72
C ASP A 85 2.83 12.51 -4.52
N TYR A 86 1.80 13.08 -3.90
CA TYR A 86 0.48 13.33 -4.50
C TYR A 86 -0.26 12.08 -5.00
N VAL A 87 0.11 10.89 -4.53
CA VAL A 87 -0.61 9.66 -4.85
C VAL A 87 -1.93 9.56 -4.07
N VAL A 88 -2.99 9.08 -4.74
CA VAL A 88 -4.27 8.75 -4.12
C VAL A 88 -4.53 7.25 -4.24
N ILE A 89 -4.81 6.58 -3.12
CA ILE A 89 -5.08 5.14 -3.07
C ILE A 89 -6.47 4.90 -2.48
N TYR A 90 -7.40 4.45 -3.32
CA TYR A 90 -8.79 4.19 -2.93
C TYR A 90 -8.98 2.87 -2.18
N SER A 91 -10.16 2.74 -1.60
CA SER A 91 -10.52 1.75 -0.58
C SER A 91 -10.22 0.31 -1.01
N GLY A 92 -9.66 -0.48 -0.10
CA GLY A 92 -9.42 -1.91 -0.31
C GLY A 92 -8.25 -2.25 -1.25
N ALA A 93 -7.53 -1.26 -1.80
CA ALA A 93 -6.38 -1.54 -2.65
C ALA A 93 -5.24 -2.20 -1.84
N THR A 94 -4.57 -3.17 -2.46
CA THR A 94 -3.44 -3.91 -1.85
C THR A 94 -2.21 -3.76 -2.73
N ILE A 95 -1.13 -3.22 -2.17
CA ILE A 95 0.13 -2.94 -2.87
C ILE A 95 1.25 -3.64 -2.11
N LEU A 96 1.93 -4.57 -2.76
CA LEU A 96 2.91 -5.45 -2.14
C LEU A 96 4.28 -5.36 -2.82
N GLY A 97 5.34 -5.53 -2.03
CA GLY A 97 6.70 -5.71 -2.53
C GLY A 97 7.63 -4.55 -2.21
N GLY A 98 8.89 -4.86 -1.90
CA GLY A 98 9.91 -3.87 -1.53
C GLY A 98 10.30 -2.93 -2.66
N GLU A 99 10.36 -3.49 -3.87
CA GLU A 99 10.72 -2.80 -5.11
C GLU A 99 9.53 -2.12 -5.80
N THR A 100 8.31 -2.34 -5.29
CA THR A 100 7.09 -1.75 -5.84
C THR A 100 7.03 -0.27 -5.51
N VAL A 101 7.03 0.56 -6.55
CA VAL A 101 6.93 2.03 -6.46
C VAL A 101 5.65 2.48 -7.15
N ILE A 102 4.84 3.28 -6.46
CA ILE A 102 3.73 3.99 -7.06
C ILE A 102 4.17 5.42 -7.35
N GLY A 103 4.36 5.71 -8.63
CA GLY A 103 4.91 6.98 -9.09
C GLY A 103 4.01 8.18 -8.78
N ALA A 104 4.64 9.35 -8.65
CA ALA A 104 4.00 10.57 -8.20
C ALA A 104 2.77 10.95 -9.05
N ASN A 105 1.79 11.61 -8.43
CA ASN A 105 0.53 12.04 -9.05
C ASN A 105 -0.32 10.88 -9.64
N SER A 106 -0.08 9.64 -9.22
CA SER A 106 -0.87 8.49 -9.67
C SER A 106 -2.13 8.29 -8.82
N VAL A 107 -3.14 7.68 -9.43
CA VAL A 107 -4.39 7.28 -8.76
C VAL A 107 -4.55 5.77 -8.83
N ILE A 108 -4.64 5.13 -7.67
CA ILE A 108 -4.90 3.69 -7.54
C ILE A 108 -6.35 3.50 -7.10
N GLY A 109 -7.14 2.86 -7.96
CA GLY A 109 -8.56 2.59 -7.76
C GLY A 109 -8.83 1.59 -6.63
N GLY A 110 -10.09 1.52 -6.21
CA GLY A 110 -10.50 0.63 -5.13
C GLY A 110 -10.34 -0.85 -5.50
N ASN A 111 -10.01 -1.67 -4.51
CA ASN A 111 -9.75 -3.12 -4.64
C ASN A 111 -8.66 -3.51 -5.66
N VAL A 112 -7.85 -2.55 -6.14
CA VAL A 112 -6.72 -2.82 -7.02
C VAL A 112 -5.66 -3.62 -6.29
N TRP A 113 -5.11 -4.65 -6.94
CA TRP A 113 -4.01 -5.46 -6.43
C TRP A 113 -2.74 -5.24 -7.26
N LEU A 114 -1.66 -4.77 -6.63
CA LEU A 114 -0.39 -4.47 -7.30
C LEU A 114 0.79 -5.18 -6.64
N THR A 115 1.63 -5.78 -7.48
CA THR A 115 2.92 -6.37 -7.09
C THR A 115 4.08 -5.82 -7.93
N ASN A 116 3.79 -4.90 -8.84
CA ASN A 116 4.74 -4.26 -9.74
C ASN A 116 4.55 -2.75 -9.67
N SER A 117 5.61 -2.02 -9.99
CA SER A 117 5.62 -0.56 -9.99
C SER A 117 4.65 0.04 -11.02
N VAL A 118 4.22 1.26 -10.73
CA VAL A 118 3.38 2.08 -11.60
C VAL A 118 4.11 3.38 -11.86
N LEU A 119 4.23 3.78 -13.12
CA LEU A 119 4.89 5.02 -13.51
C LEU A 119 4.13 6.25 -12.98
N PRO A 120 4.79 7.40 -12.80
CA PRO A 120 4.12 8.65 -12.41
C PRO A 120 2.98 9.03 -13.37
N GLN A 121 2.00 9.80 -12.85
CA GLN A 121 0.83 10.28 -13.60
C GLN A 121 -0.06 9.16 -14.17
N SER A 122 -0.07 7.99 -13.53
CA SER A 122 -0.88 6.85 -13.97
C SER A 122 -2.22 6.77 -13.26
N ILE A 123 -3.21 6.16 -13.91
CA ILE A 123 -4.48 5.79 -13.27
C ILE A 123 -4.66 4.28 -13.42
N VAL A 124 -4.76 3.57 -12.30
CA VAL A 124 -4.96 2.12 -12.26
C VAL A 124 -6.34 1.83 -11.69
N TYR A 125 -7.18 1.09 -12.39
CA TYR A 125 -8.52 0.74 -11.94
C TYR A 125 -8.99 -0.59 -12.53
N HIS A 126 -9.94 -1.23 -11.85
CA HIS A 126 -10.61 -2.40 -12.41
C HIS A 126 -11.71 -1.97 -13.38
N LYS A 127 -11.76 -2.63 -14.54
CA LYS A 127 -12.89 -2.57 -15.45
C LYS A 127 -13.77 -3.79 -15.21
N SER A 128 -15.02 -3.57 -14.81
CA SER A 128 -15.99 -4.65 -14.71
C SER A 128 -16.43 -5.07 -16.12
N GLU A 129 -16.32 -6.36 -16.42
CA GLU A 129 -16.85 -6.94 -17.65
C GLU A 129 -17.99 -7.89 -17.31
N VAL A 130 -19.09 -7.78 -18.05
CA VAL A 130 -20.26 -8.65 -17.90
C VAL A 130 -20.41 -9.42 -19.19
N THR A 131 -20.23 -10.74 -19.11
CA THR A 131 -20.41 -11.65 -20.25
C THR A 131 -21.58 -12.57 -19.99
N ILE A 132 -22.34 -12.88 -21.04
CA ILE A 132 -23.35 -13.93 -20.99
C ILE A 132 -22.60 -15.26 -20.96
N ARG A 133 -22.92 -16.12 -19.99
CA ARG A 133 -22.30 -17.43 -19.85
C ARG A 133 -22.57 -18.26 -21.11
N ASP A 134 -21.56 -18.46 -21.93
CA ASP A 134 -21.58 -19.37 -23.07
C ASP A 134 -20.60 -20.54 -22.83
N LYS A 135 -20.45 -21.43 -23.82
CA LYS A 135 -19.50 -22.54 -23.77
C LYS A 135 -18.10 -22.16 -24.30
N ASN A 136 -17.90 -20.91 -24.69
CA ASN A 136 -16.63 -20.47 -25.24
C ASN A 136 -15.61 -20.26 -24.11
N PRO A 137 -14.31 -20.41 -24.40
CA PRO A 137 -13.26 -20.05 -23.45
C PRO A 137 -13.35 -18.56 -23.11
N LEU A 138 -12.99 -18.22 -21.87
CA LEU A 138 -12.81 -16.82 -21.49
C LEU A 138 -11.73 -16.16 -22.37
N PRO A 139 -11.90 -14.88 -22.76
CA PRO A 139 -10.87 -14.15 -23.48
C PRO A 139 -9.57 -14.07 -22.67
N GLU A 140 -8.44 -13.99 -23.37
CA GLU A 140 -7.13 -13.86 -22.75
C GLU A 140 -7.03 -12.53 -21.97
N VAL A 141 -6.51 -12.60 -20.73
CA VAL A 141 -6.41 -11.42 -19.87
C VAL A 141 -5.31 -10.51 -20.44
N LEU A 142 -5.70 -9.31 -20.89
CA LEU A 142 -4.76 -8.29 -21.33
C LEU A 142 -4.03 -7.69 -20.12
N ASN A 143 -2.75 -8.04 -19.94
CA ASN A 143 -1.88 -7.44 -18.94
C ASN A 143 -1.05 -6.32 -19.57
N PHE A 144 -1.46 -5.06 -19.38
CA PHE A 144 -0.71 -3.87 -19.81
C PHE A 144 0.14 -3.27 -18.67
N VAL A 145 0.79 -4.12 -17.88
CA VAL A 145 1.85 -3.63 -16.98
C VAL A 145 3.11 -3.48 -17.82
N ILE A 146 3.42 -2.25 -18.22
CA ILE A 146 4.64 -1.88 -18.98
C ILE A 146 5.74 -1.50 -17.99
#